data_AF-A0A1W1CZV3-F1
#
_entry.id   AF-A0A1W1CZV3-F1
#
_cell.length_a   1.000
_cell.length_b   1.000
_cell.length_c   1.000
_cell.angle_alpha   90.00
_cell.angle_beta   90.00
_cell.angle_gamma   90.00
#
_symmetry.space_group_name_H-M   'P 1'
#
loop_
_entity.id
_entity.type
_entity.pdbx_description
1 polymer ?
#
loop_
_entity_poly.entity_id
_entity_poly.type
_entity_poly.pdbx_seq_one_letter_code
_entity_poly.pdbx_strand_id
1 'polypeptide(L)'
;MKHYLDIDKEKLTLLQKIFLVSFILFYPFLVSIYTMLPPLIGLVGYIIISNLDKNVLYAWGGFFYLANLELNLSLPLLLSFFIIIVIHSLFYSKLKLLIRCRVCFLFTLMVLIDFSYYLGLFLYDMIFNTSSIIGDMLLAYYIAVDILIGVFL
;
A
#
# COMPACT_ATOMS: atom_id res chain seq x y z
N MET A 1 15.32 4.50 22.26
CA MET A 1 13.95 4.09 22.64
C MET A 1 13.01 5.27 22.87
N LYS A 2 13.47 6.43 23.39
CA LYS A 2 12.65 7.66 23.56
C LYS A 2 12.53 8.55 22.31
N HIS A 3 13.51 8.54 21.41
CA HIS A 3 13.55 9.44 20.24
C HIS A 3 12.63 9.08 19.05
N TYR A 4 11.92 7.94 19.10
CA TYR A 4 11.00 7.51 18.03
C TYR A 4 9.53 7.89 18.30
N LEU A 5 9.23 8.43 19.49
CA LEU A 5 7.88 8.78 19.94
C LEU A 5 7.51 10.24 19.71
N ASP A 6 8.47 11.09 19.31
CA ASP A 6 8.25 12.55 19.24
C ASP A 6 7.85 13.08 17.84
N ILE A 7 7.81 12.22 16.81
CA ILE A 7 7.35 12.62 15.46
C ILE A 7 5.81 12.44 15.33
N ASP A 8 5.14 11.85 16.33
CA ASP A 8 3.67 11.63 16.32
C ASP A 8 2.83 12.86 16.74
N LYS A 9 3.45 14.04 16.81
CA LYS A 9 2.79 15.30 17.18
C LYS A 9 2.91 16.41 16.13
N GLU A 10 3.30 16.08 14.91
CA GLU A 10 3.16 17.05 13.83
C GLU A 10 1.68 17.13 13.42
N LYS A 11 0.97 18.12 13.95
CA LYS A 11 -0.41 18.41 13.55
C LYS A 11 -0.39 18.71 12.05
N LEU A 12 -0.83 17.75 11.23
CA LEU A 12 -1.05 17.97 9.80
C LEU A 12 -1.84 19.26 9.62
N THR A 13 -1.32 20.16 8.78
CA THR A 13 -2.02 21.39 8.43
C THR A 13 -3.34 21.06 7.75
N LEU A 14 -4.33 21.93 7.89
CA LEU A 14 -5.66 21.73 7.31
C LEU A 14 -5.59 21.46 5.80
N LEU A 15 -4.66 22.12 5.10
CA LEU A 15 -4.37 21.92 3.68
C LEU A 15 -3.89 20.48 3.38
N GLN A 16 -2.99 19.92 4.20
CA GLN A 16 -2.50 18.56 4.04
C GLN A 16 -3.60 17.52 4.26
N LYS A 17 -4.52 17.76 5.20
CA LYS A 17 -5.68 16.88 5.41
C LYS A 17 -6.62 16.88 4.22
N ILE A 18 -6.91 18.06 3.66
CA ILE A 18 -7.72 18.18 2.44
C ILE A 18 -7.05 17.44 1.28
N PHE A 19 -5.74 17.62 1.12
CA PHE A 19 -4.97 16.92 0.09
C PHE A 19 -5.05 15.40 0.26
N LEU A 20 -4.89 14.89 1.49
CA LEU A 20 -4.94 13.45 1.77
C LEU A 20 -6.32 12.86 1.50
N VAL A 21 -7.40 13.54 1.93
CA VAL A 21 -8.77 13.11 1.64
C VAL A 21 -9.05 13.14 0.14
N SER A 22 -8.61 14.19 -0.55
CA SER A 22 -8.70 14.29 -2.01
C SER A 22 -7.96 13.15 -2.68
N PHE A 23 -6.76 12.82 -2.22
CA PHE A 23 -5.97 11.73 -2.76
C PHE A 23 -6.67 10.38 -2.59
N ILE A 24 -7.24 10.12 -1.40
CA ILE A 24 -7.98 8.88 -1.12
C ILE A 24 -9.18 8.68 -2.08
N LEU A 25 -9.87 9.76 -2.43
CA LEU A 25 -11.09 9.69 -3.25
C LEU A 25 -10.81 9.71 -4.75
N PHE A 26 -9.92 10.61 -5.20
CA PHE A 26 -9.73 10.88 -6.64
C PHE A 26 -8.62 10.04 -7.27
N TYR A 27 -7.58 9.66 -6.54
CA TYR A 27 -6.47 8.91 -7.13
C TYR A 27 -6.88 7.51 -7.61
N PRO A 28 -7.65 6.70 -6.85
CA PRO A 28 -8.15 5.42 -7.34
C PRO A 28 -8.97 5.52 -8.63
N PHE A 29 -9.73 6.61 -8.77
CA PHE A 29 -10.50 6.89 -9.97
C PHE A 29 -9.59 7.23 -11.16
N LEU A 30 -8.53 8.02 -10.94
CA LEU A 30 -7.54 8.33 -11.97
C LEU A 30 -6.80 7.08 -12.46
N VAL A 31 -6.45 6.16 -11.57
CA VAL A 31 -5.80 4.89 -11.93
C VAL A 31 -6.71 4.02 -12.82
N SER A 32 -8.03 4.06 -12.60
CA SER A 32 -9.00 3.36 -13.44
C SER A 32 -9.08 3.91 -14.87
N ILE A 33 -8.89 5.22 -15.05
CA ILE A 33 -8.89 5.87 -16.38
C ILE A 33 -7.52 5.75 -17.07
N TYR A 34 -6.44 5.90 -16.29
CA TYR A 34 -5.07 5.93 -16.78
C TYR A 34 -4.30 4.71 -16.29
N THR A 35 -4.26 3.67 -17.11
CA THR A 35 -3.51 2.43 -16.83
C THR A 35 -2.00 2.63 -16.67
N MET A 36 -1.44 3.81 -16.98
CA MET A 36 -0.04 4.12 -16.71
C MET A 36 0.21 4.58 -15.26
N LEU A 37 -0.84 4.91 -14.49
CA LEU A 37 -0.66 5.27 -13.09
C LEU A 37 -0.60 4.01 -12.23
N PRO A 38 0.40 3.86 -11.35
CA PRO A 38 0.47 2.71 -10.45
C PRO A 38 -0.63 2.80 -9.37
N PRO A 39 -1.12 1.65 -8.88
CA PRO A 39 -2.17 1.62 -7.87
C PRO A 39 -1.68 1.97 -6.45
N LEU A 40 -0.36 2.09 -6.22
CA LEU A 40 0.24 2.49 -4.94
C LEU A 40 -0.15 1.59 -3.75
N ILE A 41 -0.27 0.29 -4.00
CA ILE A 41 -0.73 -0.68 -3.00
C ILE A 41 0.35 -0.89 -1.94
N GLY A 42 1.62 -0.92 -2.33
CA GLY A 42 2.76 -1.02 -1.42
C GLY A 42 2.80 0.17 -0.47
N LEU A 43 2.67 1.39 -0.99
CA LEU A 43 2.71 2.61 -0.18
C LEU A 43 1.55 2.66 0.82
N VAL A 44 0.32 2.42 0.34
CA VAL A 44 -0.86 2.47 1.20
C VAL A 44 -0.87 1.32 2.21
N GLY A 45 -0.43 0.13 1.81
CA GLY A 45 -0.22 -0.99 2.71
C GLY A 45 0.80 -0.67 3.81
N TYR A 46 1.90 -0.01 3.48
CA TYR A 46 2.86 0.48 4.47
C TYR A 46 2.22 1.47 5.46
N ILE A 47 1.43 2.43 4.96
CA ILE A 47 0.72 3.40 5.81
C ILE A 47 -0.23 2.69 6.76
N ILE A 48 -0.99 1.70 6.29
CA ILE A 48 -1.90 0.91 7.13
C ILE A 48 -1.14 0.17 8.23
N ILE A 49 -0.12 -0.60 7.85
CA ILE A 49 0.66 -1.44 8.78
C ILE A 49 1.37 -0.59 9.84
N SER A 50 1.94 0.55 9.44
CA SER A 50 2.69 1.43 10.34
C SER A 50 1.78 2.22 11.29
N ASN A 51 0.52 2.47 10.92
CA ASN A 51 -0.43 3.25 11.71
C ASN A 51 -1.47 2.41 12.47
N LEU A 52 -1.52 1.09 12.27
CA LEU A 52 -2.50 0.21 12.90
C LEU A 52 -2.51 0.34 14.45
N ASP A 53 -1.31 0.42 15.05
CA ASP A 53 -1.13 0.55 16.50
C ASP A 53 -1.14 1.99 17.01
N LYS A 54 -0.99 2.97 16.11
CA LYS A 54 -0.74 4.38 16.47
C LYS A 54 -1.96 5.26 16.28
N ASN A 55 -2.53 5.23 15.08
CA ASN A 55 -3.61 6.10 14.68
C ASN A 55 -4.51 5.36 13.69
N VAL A 56 -5.52 4.73 14.27
CA VAL A 56 -6.48 3.89 13.55
C VAL A 56 -7.18 4.66 12.43
N LEU A 57 -7.33 6.00 12.52
CA LEU A 57 -7.95 6.80 11.47
C LEU A 57 -7.16 6.81 10.17
N TYR A 58 -5.82 6.87 10.23
CA TYR A 58 -4.99 6.80 9.02
C TYR A 58 -4.99 5.39 8.43
N ALA A 59 -5.02 4.35 9.26
CA ALA A 59 -5.19 2.98 8.80
C ALA A 59 -6.55 2.78 8.11
N TRP A 60 -7.64 3.29 8.68
CA TRP A 60 -8.96 3.30 8.04
C TRP A 60 -8.95 4.07 6.72
N GLY A 61 -8.27 5.23 6.65
CA GLY A 61 -8.11 5.98 5.41
C GLY A 61 -7.43 5.16 4.31
N GLY A 62 -6.38 4.41 4.65
CA GLY A 62 -5.75 3.48 3.71
C GLY A 62 -6.66 2.34 3.28
N PHE A 63 -7.44 1.77 4.20
CA PHE A 63 -8.43 0.74 3.86
C PHE A 63 -9.53 1.27 2.93
N PHE A 64 -10.01 2.50 3.16
CA PHE A 64 -10.96 3.16 2.24
C PHE A 64 -10.35 3.39 0.85
N TYR A 65 -9.08 3.78 0.78
CA TYR A 65 -8.38 3.91 -0.49
C TYR A 65 -8.34 2.58 -1.25
N LEU A 66 -7.94 1.48 -0.59
CA LEU A 66 -7.83 0.17 -1.21
C LEU A 66 -9.19 -0.34 -1.67
N ALA A 67 -10.23 -0.18 -0.86
CA ALA A 67 -11.59 -0.53 -1.25
C ALA A 67 -12.04 0.24 -2.50
N ASN A 68 -11.77 1.55 -2.55
CA ASN A 68 -12.12 2.38 -3.71
C ASN A 68 -11.36 1.94 -4.97
N LEU A 69 -10.07 1.63 -4.82
CA LEU A 69 -9.23 1.13 -5.90
C LEU A 69 -9.73 -0.21 -6.44
N GLU A 70 -10.03 -1.16 -5.56
CA GLU A 70 -10.52 -2.48 -5.96
C GLU A 70 -11.91 -2.42 -6.59
N LEU A 71 -12.81 -1.55 -6.10
CA LEU A 71 -14.10 -1.32 -6.74
C LEU A 71 -13.94 -0.73 -8.16
N ASN A 72 -13.05 0.24 -8.34
CA ASN A 72 -12.87 0.90 -9.64
C ASN A 72 -12.14 0.04 -10.67
N LEU A 73 -11.24 -0.84 -10.23
CA LEU A 73 -10.51 -1.76 -11.12
C LEU A 73 -11.17 -3.14 -11.19
N SER A 74 -12.28 -3.36 -10.48
CA SER A 74 -12.94 -4.67 -10.36
C SER A 74 -11.97 -5.78 -9.91
N LEU A 75 -10.99 -5.41 -9.07
CA LEU A 75 -10.01 -6.33 -8.50
C LEU A 75 -10.63 -7.11 -7.33
N PRO A 76 -10.00 -8.24 -6.91
CA PRO A 76 -10.51 -9.04 -5.81
C PRO A 76 -10.44 -8.26 -4.49
N LEU A 77 -11.58 -7.72 -4.05
CA LEU A 77 -11.72 -6.72 -2.98
C LEU A 77 -11.21 -7.15 -1.58
N LEU A 78 -10.87 -8.42 -1.42
CA LEU A 78 -10.40 -8.98 -0.15
C LEU A 78 -8.91 -9.32 -0.19
N LEU A 79 -8.31 -9.32 -1.39
CA LEU A 79 -6.95 -9.80 -1.58
C LEU A 79 -5.94 -8.81 -1.00
N SER A 80 -6.08 -7.50 -1.27
CA SER A 80 -5.18 -6.49 -0.69
C SER A 80 -5.24 -6.48 0.83
N PHE A 81 -6.45 -6.51 1.40
CA PHE A 81 -6.68 -6.59 2.85
C PHE A 81 -6.04 -7.84 3.46
N PHE A 82 -6.23 -9.00 2.83
CA PHE A 82 -5.66 -10.24 3.30
C PHE A 82 -4.12 -10.21 3.28
N ILE A 83 -3.50 -9.77 2.18
CA ILE A 83 -2.04 -9.62 2.09
C ILE A 83 -1.53 -8.69 3.19
N ILE A 84 -2.17 -7.54 3.40
CA ILE A 84 -1.74 -6.55 4.40
C ILE A 84 -1.79 -7.13 5.81
N ILE A 85 -2.87 -7.83 6.16
CA ILE A 85 -3.03 -8.47 7.47
C ILE A 85 -1.99 -9.59 7.66
N VAL A 86 -1.77 -10.41 6.64
CA VAL A 86 -0.77 -11.49 6.68
C VAL A 86 0.64 -10.92 6.86
N ILE A 87 0.99 -9.87 6.13
CA ILE A 87 2.30 -9.22 6.24
C ILE A 87 2.47 -8.55 7.61
N HIS A 88 1.43 -7.87 8.09
CA HIS A 88 1.44 -7.30 9.44
C HIS A 88 1.68 -8.38 10.50
N SER A 89 0.93 -9.49 10.45
CA SER A 89 1.02 -10.54 11.45
C SER A 89 2.34 -11.32 11.40
N LEU A 90 2.87 -11.64 10.21
CA LEU A 90 4.01 -12.54 10.07
C LEU A 90 5.37 -11.82 10.03
N PHE A 91 5.41 -10.64 9.41
CA PHE A 91 6.67 -9.99 9.05
C PHE A 91 6.92 -8.68 9.78
N TYR A 92 5.89 -7.90 10.12
CA TYR A 92 6.08 -6.55 10.69
C TYR A 92 6.93 -6.56 11.96
N SER A 93 6.61 -7.41 12.94
CA SER A 93 7.38 -7.48 14.19
C SER A 93 8.82 -7.94 13.97
N LYS A 94 9.07 -8.84 13.01
CA LYS A 94 10.40 -9.38 12.71
C LYS A 94 11.24 -8.34 11.97
N LEU A 95 10.67 -7.69 10.95
CA LEU A 95 11.32 -6.65 10.15
C LEU A 95 11.67 -5.42 11.00
N LYS A 96 10.80 -5.05 11.94
CA LYS A 96 11.04 -3.93 12.86
C LYS A 96 12.24 -4.17 13.79
N LEU A 97 12.52 -5.43 14.13
CA LEU A 97 13.68 -5.80 14.93
C LEU A 97 14.96 -5.93 14.09
N LEU A 98 14.83 -6.45 12.86
CA LEU A 98 15.96 -6.75 11.98
C LEU A 98 16.53 -5.49 11.31
N ILE A 99 15.67 -4.58 10.86
CA ILE A 99 16.07 -3.44 10.02
C ILE A 99 16.03 -2.15 10.84
N ARG A 100 17.21 -1.57 11.05
CA ARG A 100 17.36 -0.32 11.81
C ARG A 100 17.22 0.94 10.95
N CYS A 101 17.45 0.83 9.64
CA CYS A 101 17.33 1.95 8.70
C CYS A 101 15.87 2.15 8.28
N ARG A 102 15.36 3.38 8.41
CA ARG A 102 13.98 3.75 8.06
C ARG A 102 13.66 3.51 6.59
N VAL A 103 14.56 3.93 5.69
CA VAL A 103 14.38 3.78 4.24
C VAL A 103 14.40 2.30 3.84
N CYS A 104 15.34 1.53 4.39
CA CYS A 104 15.39 0.08 4.14
C CYS A 104 14.12 -0.63 4.66
N PHE A 105 13.59 -0.20 5.81
CA PHE A 105 12.37 -0.78 6.37
C PHE A 105 11.15 -0.49 5.49
N LEU A 106 10.98 0.76 5.06
CA LEU A 106 9.92 1.16 4.12
C LEU A 106 10.03 0.38 2.81
N PHE A 107 11.22 0.38 2.19
CA PHE A 107 11.49 -0.35 0.95
C PHE A 107 11.16 -1.83 1.07
N THR A 108 11.64 -2.49 2.13
CA THR A 108 11.43 -3.94 2.32
C THR A 108 9.95 -4.25 2.51
N LEU A 109 9.24 -3.43 3.28
CA LEU A 109 7.82 -3.64 3.53
C LEU A 109 7.00 -3.44 2.25
N MET A 110 7.26 -2.38 1.49
CA MET A 110 6.56 -2.10 0.23
C MET A 110 6.79 -3.22 -0.79
N VAL A 111 8.05 -3.62 -1.02
CA VAL A 111 8.38 -4.75 -1.90
C VAL A 111 7.65 -6.01 -1.48
N LEU A 112 7.60 -6.30 -0.18
CA LEU A 112 6.93 -7.49 0.33
C LEU A 112 5.41 -7.43 0.10
N ILE A 113 4.80 -6.26 0.28
CA ILE A 113 3.37 -6.03 0.02
C ILE A 113 3.06 -6.17 -1.46
N ASP A 114 3.78 -5.47 -2.33
CA ASP A 114 3.54 -5.52 -3.77
C ASP A 114 3.78 -6.91 -4.35
N PHE A 115 4.87 -7.57 -3.93
CA PHE A 115 5.18 -8.90 -4.41
C PHE A 115 4.12 -9.93 -3.96
N SER A 116 3.73 -9.90 -2.68
CA SER A 116 2.65 -10.77 -2.17
C SER A 116 1.32 -10.43 -2.84
N TYR A 117 1.11 -9.13 -3.04
CA TYR A 117 0.20 -8.46 -3.96
C TYR A 117 -0.14 -9.25 -5.21
N TYR A 118 0.81 -9.11 -6.12
CA TYR A 118 0.76 -9.63 -7.47
C TYR A 118 0.88 -11.15 -7.53
N LEU A 119 1.59 -11.77 -6.58
CA LEU A 119 1.63 -13.22 -6.48
C LEU A 119 0.25 -13.79 -6.10
N GLY A 120 -0.45 -13.16 -5.16
CA GLY A 120 -1.83 -13.54 -4.81
C GLY A 120 -2.79 -13.36 -5.98
N LEU A 121 -2.63 -12.29 -6.74
CA LEU A 121 -3.39 -12.01 -7.95
C LEU A 121 -3.14 -13.04 -9.05
N PHE A 122 -1.87 -13.41 -9.28
CA PHE A 122 -1.50 -14.45 -10.25
C PHE A 122 -2.11 -15.81 -9.86
N LEU A 123 -2.07 -16.17 -8.58
CA LEU A 123 -2.72 -17.38 -8.09
C LEU A 123 -4.25 -17.32 -8.26
N TYR A 124 -4.87 -16.16 -8.02
CA TYR A 124 -6.29 -15.95 -8.25
C TYR A 124 -6.65 -16.19 -9.72
N ASP A 125 -5.91 -15.60 -10.66
CA ASP A 125 -6.12 -15.81 -12.09
C ASP A 125 -5.98 -17.28 -12.50
N MET A 126 -4.99 -18.01 -11.96
CA MET A 126 -4.84 -19.44 -12.23
C MET A 126 -6.02 -20.28 -11.70
N ILE A 127 -6.53 -19.98 -10.50
CA ILE A 127 -7.60 -20.75 -9.87
C ILE A 127 -8.94 -20.51 -10.56
N PHE A 128 -9.25 -19.25 -10.89
CA PHE A 128 -10.53 -18.85 -11.47
C PHE A 128 -10.50 -18.82 -13.01
N ASN A 129 -9.35 -19.12 -13.62
CA ASN A 129 -9.12 -19.08 -15.06
C ASN A 129 -9.55 -17.73 -15.68
N THR A 130 -9.30 -16.65 -14.95
CA THR A 130 -9.54 -15.28 -15.40
C THR A 130 -8.29 -14.74 -16.07
N SER A 131 -8.43 -14.01 -17.18
CA SER A 131 -7.33 -13.30 -17.83
C SER A 131 -7.28 -11.85 -17.33
N SER A 132 -7.26 -11.64 -16.01
CA SER A 132 -7.30 -10.28 -15.45
C SER A 132 -5.93 -9.62 -15.46
N ILE A 133 -4.84 -10.40 -15.40
CA ILE A 133 -3.48 -9.89 -15.40
C ILE A 133 -2.67 -10.52 -16.50
N ILE A 134 -2.30 -9.68 -17.45
CA ILE A 134 -1.20 -9.98 -18.35
C ILE A 134 0.06 -9.65 -17.55
N GLY A 135 0.79 -10.69 -17.12
CA GLY A 135 2.07 -10.56 -16.43
C GLY A 135 3.14 -9.97 -17.35
N ASP A 136 3.03 -8.67 -17.60
CA ASP A 136 3.81 -7.90 -18.57
C ASP A 136 4.72 -6.88 -17.88
N MET A 137 5.57 -6.19 -18.67
CA MET A 137 6.45 -5.11 -18.19
C MET A 137 5.71 -4.03 -17.37
N LEU A 138 4.40 -3.87 -17.57
CA LEU A 138 3.56 -2.95 -16.82
C LEU A 138 3.56 -3.24 -15.30
N LEU A 139 3.58 -4.51 -14.92
CA LEU A 139 3.61 -4.93 -13.51
C LEU A 139 4.92 -4.50 -12.83
N ALA A 140 6.04 -4.78 -13.49
CA ALA A 140 7.36 -4.38 -13.02
C ALA A 140 7.48 -2.86 -12.94
N TYR A 141 6.88 -2.15 -13.91
CA TYR A 141 6.77 -0.70 -13.88
C TYR A 141 5.99 -0.20 -12.66
N TYR A 142 4.84 -0.80 -12.32
CA TYR A 142 4.08 -0.38 -11.14
C TYR A 142 4.86 -0.56 -9.84
N ILE A 143 5.51 -1.72 -9.65
CA ILE A 143 6.35 -1.97 -8.47
C ILE A 143 7.47 -0.92 -8.38
N ALA A 144 8.15 -0.66 -9.51
CA ALA A 144 9.24 0.31 -9.54
C ALA A 144 8.76 1.72 -9.17
N VAL A 145 7.64 2.19 -9.74
CA VAL A 145 7.13 3.53 -9.47
C VAL A 145 6.58 3.65 -8.05
N ASP A 146 5.89 2.64 -7.52
CA ASP A 146 5.37 2.64 -6.14
C ASP A 146 6.52 2.81 -5.14
N ILE A 147 7.58 2.01 -5.28
CA ILE A 147 8.80 2.12 -4.47
C ILE A 147 9.46 3.49 -4.61
N LEU A 148 9.58 4.01 -5.84
CA LEU A 148 10.22 5.29 -6.10
C LEU A 148 9.46 6.41 -5.38
N ILE A 149 8.14 6.44 -5.51
CA ILE A 149 7.29 7.39 -4.79
C ILE A 149 7.47 7.22 -3.28
N GLY A 150 7.45 6.00 -2.75
CA GLY A 150 7.60 5.75 -1.32
C GLY A 150 8.95 6.14 -0.73
N VAL A 151 10.03 6.08 -1.51
CA VAL A 151 11.38 6.46 -1.06
C VAL A 151 11.60 7.98 -1.13
N PHE A 152 10.97 8.68 -2.07
CA PHE A 152 11.11 10.13 -2.24
C PHE A 152 10.18 10.97 -1.34
N LEU A 153 9.28 10.34 -0.59
CA LEU A 153 8.27 10.96 0.29
C LEU A 153 8.75 11.02 1.75
#